data_AF-A0A193SW47-F1
#
_entry.id   AF-A0A193SW47-F1
#
_cell.length_a   1.000
_cell.length_b   1.000
_cell.length_c   1.000
_cell.angle_alpha   90.00
_cell.angle_beta   90.00
_cell.angle_gamma   90.00
#
_symmetry.space_group_name_H-M   'P 1'
#
loop_
_entity.id
_entity.type
_entity.pdbx_description
1 polymer ?
#
loop_
_entity_poly.entity_id
_entity_poly.type
_entity_poly.pdbx_seq_one_letter_code
_entity_poly.pdbx_strand_id
1 'polypeptide(L)'
;MLCGRSSCKLENAVSTLAEQGSVPSYQAFDAGVSQDVINSSIAIGTYDHLLVTAADLSFAQLAQLNTNDIQHMLNTKFWGL
;
A
#
# COMPACT_ATOMS: atom_id res chain seq x y z
N MET A 1 3.47 5.36 11.07
CA MET A 1 3.54 4.02 10.45
C MET A 1 3.44 4.20 8.94
N LEU A 2 4.40 3.70 8.17
CA LEU A 2 4.33 3.64 6.70
C LEU A 2 3.92 2.24 6.26
N CYS A 3 3.08 2.14 5.23
CA CYS A 3 2.54 0.86 4.77
C CYS A 3 2.61 0.75 3.25
N GLY A 4 2.89 -0.45 2.74
CA GLY A 4 2.93 -0.71 1.31
C GLY A 4 3.57 -2.05 0.95
N ARG A 5 3.50 -2.43 -0.32
CA ARG A 5 3.92 -3.77 -0.78
C ARG A 5 5.43 -4.01 -0.83
N SER A 6 6.23 -2.94 -0.93
CA SER A 6 7.68 -3.04 -1.17
C SER A 6 8.47 -2.70 0.10
N SER A 7 8.96 -3.73 0.78
CA SER A 7 9.78 -3.58 1.99
C SER A 7 10.99 -2.68 1.75
N CYS A 8 11.76 -2.91 0.68
CA CYS A 8 12.93 -2.10 0.35
C CYS A 8 12.61 -0.60 0.18
N LYS A 9 11.48 -0.25 -0.47
CA LYS A 9 11.07 1.16 -0.58
C LYS A 9 10.68 1.76 0.77
N LEU A 10 10.03 0.96 1.62
CA LEU A 10 9.64 1.39 2.97
C LEU A 10 10.86 1.57 3.88
N GLU A 11 11.84 0.67 3.82
CA GLU A 11 13.12 0.78 4.54
C GLU A 11 13.86 2.07 4.15
N ASN A 12 13.93 2.36 2.85
CA ASN A 12 14.53 3.59 2.35
C ASN A 12 13.77 4.83 2.87
N ALA A 13 12.44 4.82 2.78
CA ALA A 13 11.62 5.93 3.28
C ALA A 13 11.77 6.16 4.79
N VAL A 14 11.82 5.09 5.58
CA VAL A 14 12.08 5.17 7.03
C VAL A 14 13.47 5.76 7.30
N SER A 15 14.48 5.34 6.55
CA SER A 15 15.84 5.85 6.69
C SER A 15 15.91 7.36 6.38
N THR A 16 15.30 7.80 5.28
CA THR A 16 15.25 9.22 4.90
C THR A 16 14.53 10.09 5.94
N LEU A 17 13.44 9.59 6.52
CA LEU A 17 12.71 10.31 7.56
C LEU A 17 13.46 10.30 8.90
N ALA A 18 14.22 9.23 9.19
CA ALA A 18 15.07 9.16 10.38
C ALA A 18 16.19 10.20 10.34
N GLU A 19 16.80 10.42 9.18
CA GLU A 19 17.78 11.50 8.96
C GLU A 19 17.20 12.90 9.22
N GLN A 20 15.88 13.07 9.09
CA GLN A 20 15.16 14.31 9.38
C GLN A 20 14.70 14.42 10.85
N GLY A 21 15.12 13.49 11.72
CA GLY A 21 14.81 13.49 13.14
C GLY A 21 13.46 12.86 13.51
N SER A 22 12.79 12.19 12.57
CA SER A 22 11.59 11.40 12.88
C SER A 22 11.95 9.97 13.28
N VAL A 23 11.03 9.23 13.92
CA VAL A 23 11.23 7.81 14.25
C VAL A 23 10.10 6.96 13.64
N PRO A 24 10.00 6.87 12.30
CA PRO A 24 8.91 6.14 11.67
C PRO A 24 9.15 4.62 11.73
N SER A 25 8.07 3.88 11.96
CA SER A 25 7.99 2.44 11.72
C SER A 25 7.32 2.15 10.37
N TYR A 26 7.57 0.97 9.82
CA TYR A 26 6.87 0.49 8.62
C TYR A 26 6.32 -0.92 8.79
N GLN A 27 5.27 -1.24 8.04
CA GLN A 27 4.71 -2.58 7.90
C GLN A 27 4.48 -2.87 6.41
N ALA A 28 5.13 -3.91 5.90
CA ALA A 28 4.94 -4.33 4.51
C ALA A 28 3.73 -5.26 4.39
N PHE A 29 2.83 -4.97 3.44
CA PHE A 29 1.69 -5.81 3.09
C PHE A 29 1.08 -5.41 1.74
N ASP A 30 0.27 -6.29 1.14
CA ASP A 30 -0.49 -5.98 -0.06
C ASP A 30 -1.92 -5.51 0.27
N ALA A 31 -2.21 -4.24 -0.02
CA ALA A 31 -3.52 -3.64 0.14
C ALA A 31 -4.54 -4.06 -0.95
N GLY A 32 -4.21 -5.02 -1.81
CA GLY A 32 -5.15 -5.75 -2.66
C GLY A 32 -5.57 -7.11 -2.08
N VAL A 33 -5.01 -7.54 -0.95
CA VAL A 33 -5.27 -8.86 -0.33
C VAL A 33 -5.91 -8.69 1.04
N SER A 34 -7.18 -9.11 1.17
CA SER A 34 -7.98 -9.01 2.42
C SER A 34 -7.27 -9.53 3.66
N GLN A 35 -6.70 -10.72 3.56
CA GLN A 35 -6.08 -11.34 4.72
C GLN A 35 -4.83 -10.59 5.17
N ASP A 36 -4.06 -10.03 4.24
CA ASP A 36 -2.84 -9.28 4.54
C ASP A 36 -3.17 -7.98 5.27
N VAL A 37 -4.22 -7.28 4.85
CA VAL A 37 -4.70 -6.07 5.54
C VAL A 37 -5.18 -6.39 6.95
N ILE A 38 -5.95 -7.47 7.13
CA ILE A 38 -6.43 -7.90 8.45
C ILE A 38 -5.24 -8.22 9.36
N ASN A 39 -4.32 -9.08 8.92
CA ASN A 39 -3.14 -9.47 9.69
C ASN A 39 -2.27 -8.25 10.04
N SER A 40 -2.08 -7.34 9.08
CA SER A 40 -1.27 -6.13 9.29
C SER A 40 -1.95 -5.14 10.22
N SER A 41 -3.28 -5.01 10.17
CA SER A 41 -4.02 -4.13 11.07
C SER A 41 -3.89 -4.56 12.53
N ILE A 42 -3.86 -5.87 12.80
CA ILE A 42 -3.61 -6.43 14.13
C ILE A 42 -2.18 -6.11 14.59
N ALA A 43 -1.19 -6.29 13.70
CA ALA A 43 0.22 -6.03 14.01
C ALA A 43 0.53 -4.54 14.22
N ILE A 44 -0.12 -3.66 13.45
CA ILE A 44 0.05 -2.20 13.54
C ILE A 44 -0.55 -1.66 14.84
N GLY A 45 -1.66 -2.23 15.30
CA GLY A 45 -2.39 -1.76 16.48
C GLY A 45 -3.27 -0.55 16.18
N THR A 46 -3.59 0.23 17.22
CA THR A 46 -4.49 1.38 17.13
C THR A 46 -3.81 2.59 16.49
N TYR A 47 -4.55 3.34 15.68
CA TYR A 47 -4.12 4.60 15.08
C TYR A 47 -5.26 5.62 15.12
N ASP A 48 -4.93 6.90 15.34
CA ASP A 48 -5.92 7.99 15.36
C ASP A 48 -6.34 8.44 13.96
N HIS A 49 -5.44 8.25 12.98
CA HIS A 49 -5.62 8.71 11.62
C HIS A 49 -5.18 7.63 10.63
N LEU A 50 -6.03 7.38 9.62
CA LEU A 50 -5.72 6.53 8.48
C LEU A 50 -5.73 7.37 7.21
N LEU A 51 -4.60 7.39 6.51
CA LEU A 51 -4.46 7.99 5.19
C LEU A 51 -4.17 6.88 4.17
N VAL A 52 -5.04 6.72 3.18
CA VAL A 52 -4.88 5.72 2.12
C VAL A 52 -4.48 6.43 0.82
N THR A 53 -3.27 6.19 0.35
CA THR A 53 -2.74 6.70 -0.92
C THR A 53 -2.24 5.58 -1.83
N ALA A 54 -2.35 4.32 -1.39
CA ALA A 54 -1.98 3.16 -2.19
C ALA A 54 -2.83 3.12 -3.47
N ALA A 55 -2.15 3.04 -4.60
CA ALA A 55 -2.77 3.02 -5.90
C ALA A 55 -1.81 2.32 -6.86
N ASP A 56 -2.31 1.32 -7.58
CA ASP A 56 -1.61 0.84 -8.76
C ASP A 56 -2.03 1.65 -9.99
N LEU A 57 -1.07 1.91 -10.87
CA LEU A 57 -1.27 2.71 -12.08
C LEU A 57 -0.83 1.87 -13.27
N SER A 58 -1.79 1.51 -14.12
CA SER A 58 -1.48 0.92 -15.43
C SER A 58 -1.57 2.02 -16.48
N PHE A 59 -0.46 2.27 -17.17
CA PHE A 59 -0.39 3.25 -18.26
C PHE A 59 -0.48 2.51 -19.59
N ALA A 60 -1.69 2.33 -20.09
CA ALA A 60 -1.96 1.79 -21.42
C ALA A 60 -3.14 2.54 -22.06
N GLN A 61 -3.24 2.47 -23.38
CA GLN A 61 -4.45 2.93 -24.06
C GLN A 61 -5.63 2.05 -23.60
N LEU A 62 -6.81 2.63 -23.42
CA LEU A 62 -7.98 1.89 -22.94
C LEU A 62 -8.28 0.63 -23.77
N ALA A 63 -8.07 0.70 -25.09
CA ALA A 63 -8.26 -0.42 -26.01
C ALA A 63 -7.23 -1.57 -25.84
N GLN A 64 -6.15 -1.35 -25.09
CA GLN A 64 -5.06 -2.31 -24.86
C GLN A 64 -5.11 -2.90 -23.45
N LEU A 65 -5.97 -2.39 -22.56
CA LEU A 65 -6.16 -2.94 -21.23
C LEU A 65 -6.93 -4.26 -21.33
N ASN A 66 -6.37 -5.31 -20.74
CA ASN A 66 -7.10 -6.56 -20.55
C ASN A 66 -7.83 -6.55 -19.19
N THR A 67 -8.71 -7.53 -18.98
CA THR A 67 -9.47 -7.66 -17.74
C THR A 67 -8.60 -7.76 -16.49
N ASN A 68 -7.43 -8.41 -16.57
CA ASN A 68 -6.52 -8.52 -15.44
C ASN A 68 -5.91 -7.17 -15.09
N ASP A 69 -5.56 -6.35 -16.08
CA ASP A 69 -5.03 -5.00 -15.85
C ASP A 69 -6.07 -4.11 -15.14
N ILE A 70 -7.33 -4.20 -15.59
CA ILE A 70 -8.46 -3.48 -14.99
C ILE A 70 -8.68 -3.95 -13.55
N GLN A 71 -8.74 -5.26 -13.34
CA GLN A 71 -9.00 -5.82 -12.02
C GLN A 71 -7.88 -5.51 -11.03
N HIS A 72 -6.63 -5.58 -11.47
CA HIS A 72 -5.48 -5.18 -10.66
C HIS A 72 -5.51 -3.68 -10.29
N MET A 73 -5.88 -2.82 -11.25
CA MET A 73 -6.05 -1.38 -10.99
C MET A 73 -7.17 -1.09 -9.99
N LEU A 74 -8.30 -1.80 -10.09
CA LEU A 74 -9.46 -1.59 -9.23
C LEU A 74 -9.24 -2.13 -7.82
N ASN A 75 -8.65 -3.33 -7.66
CA ASN A 75 -8.48 -3.99 -6.36
C ASN A 75 -7.67 -3.15 -5.36
N THR A 76 -6.73 -2.32 -5.85
CA THR A 76 -5.92 -1.45 -4.99
C THR A 76 -6.60 -0.13 -4.61
N LYS A 77 -7.72 0.23 -5.27
CA LYS A 77 -8.44 1.50 -5.11
C LYS A 77 -9.83 1.34 -4.49
N PHE A 78 -10.54 0.30 -4.90
CA PHE A 78 -11.92 0.01 -4.54
C PHE A 78 -12.01 -1.44 -4.08
N TRP A 79 -12.29 -1.63 -2.80
CA TRP A 79 -12.55 -2.94 -2.24
C TRP A 79 -14.05 -3.25 -2.39
N GLY A 80 -14.42 -4.18 -3.28
CA GLY A 80 -15.80 -4.70 -3.37
C GLY A 80 -16.38 -4.87 -4.77
N LEU A 81 -15.84 -5.80 -5.56
CA LEU A 81 -16.59 -6.45 -6.65
C LEU A 81 -16.78 -7.92 -6.31
#